data_AF-A0A060ZCC5-F1
#
_entry.id   AF-A0A060ZCC5-F1
#
_cell.length_a   1.000
_cell.length_b   1.000
_cell.length_c   1.000
_cell.angle_alpha   90.00
_cell.angle_beta   90.00
_cell.angle_gamma   90.00
#
_symmetry.space_group_name_H-M   'P 1'
#
loop_
_entity.id
_entity.type
_entity.pdbx_description
1 polymer ?
#
loop_
_entity_poly.entity_id
_entity_poly.type
_entity_poly.pdbx_seq_one_letter_code
_entity_poly.pdbx_strand_id
1 'polypeptide(L)'
;MKPQGRPANQMLALRTLCNCFSGWRGRALLLAQREAVLSHAADLCSVCNKNIHIALATLVLNYAGSLHGQPDLEAKAQCLSVASAALESVQDKEAVFRLLVALGTTVASDQTAQDLAKSLGVMSQIAKYTSVTDPAKVGECCQLVLKELQ
;
A
#
# COMPACT_ATOMS: atom_id res chain seq x y z
N MET A 1 -12.48 -2.67 13.49
CA MET A 1 -12.46 -3.09 14.93
C MET A 1 -11.01 -3.33 15.33
N LYS A 2 -10.60 -3.18 16.61
CA LYS A 2 -9.19 -3.50 16.96
C LYS A 2 -8.92 -5.01 16.82
N PRO A 3 -7.88 -5.42 16.07
CA PRO A 3 -7.52 -6.83 15.90
C PRO A 3 -7.18 -7.49 17.24
N GLN A 4 -7.88 -8.56 17.64
CA GLN A 4 -7.68 -9.24 18.93
C GLN A 4 -6.58 -10.31 18.92
N GLY A 5 -6.07 -10.68 17.74
CA GLY A 5 -5.04 -11.71 17.59
C GLY A 5 -3.68 -11.30 18.17
N ARG A 6 -2.83 -12.29 18.43
CA ARG A 6 -1.44 -12.04 18.88
C ARG A 6 -0.67 -11.28 17.79
N PRO A 7 0.03 -10.17 18.10
CA PRO A 7 0.79 -9.40 17.12
C PRO A 7 1.81 -10.22 16.32
N ALA A 8 2.43 -11.22 16.94
CA ALA A 8 3.35 -12.14 16.27
C ALA A 8 2.65 -12.92 15.13
N ASN A 9 1.44 -13.44 15.39
CA ASN A 9 0.67 -14.19 14.39
C ASN A 9 0.21 -13.28 13.25
N GLN A 10 -0.25 -12.07 13.55
CA GLN A 10 -0.65 -11.07 12.55
C GLN A 10 0.51 -10.73 11.61
N MET A 11 1.68 -10.46 12.18
CA MET A 11 2.90 -10.16 11.41
C MET A 11 3.32 -11.33 10.52
N LEU A 12 3.36 -12.56 11.06
CA LEU A 12 3.76 -13.75 10.31
C LEU A 12 2.74 -14.11 9.23
N ALA A 13 1.44 -13.92 9.49
CA ALA A 13 0.40 -14.09 8.49
C ALA A 13 0.59 -13.11 7.33
N LEU A 14 0.74 -11.81 7.61
CA LEU A 14 1.02 -10.80 6.58
C LEU A 14 2.26 -11.14 5.75
N ARG A 15 3.36 -11.54 6.41
CA ARG A 15 4.60 -11.95 5.71
C ARG A 15 4.41 -13.19 4.85
N THR A 16 3.62 -14.15 5.30
CA THR A 16 3.28 -15.33 4.51
C THR A 16 2.53 -14.93 3.24
N LEU A 17 1.52 -14.06 3.36
CA LEU A 17 0.79 -13.53 2.20
C LEU A 17 1.72 -12.74 1.26
N CYS A 18 2.63 -11.92 1.79
CA CYS A 18 3.62 -11.21 0.96
C CYS A 18 4.44 -12.19 0.12
N ASN A 19 4.96 -13.24 0.75
CA ASN A 19 5.82 -14.22 0.10
C ASN A 19 5.08 -15.09 -0.94
N CYS A 20 3.76 -15.26 -0.80
CA CYS A 20 2.95 -15.97 -1.79
C CYS A 20 2.96 -15.28 -3.17
N PHE A 21 3.21 -13.97 -3.26
CA PHE A 21 3.33 -13.26 -4.55
C PHE A 21 4.55 -13.67 -5.39
N SER A 22 5.53 -14.34 -4.79
CA SER A 22 6.72 -14.85 -5.50
C SER A 22 6.40 -16.00 -6.46
N GLY A 23 5.30 -16.72 -6.24
CA GLY A 23 4.83 -17.79 -7.12
C GLY A 23 3.53 -17.45 -7.84
N TRP A 24 3.36 -17.93 -9.07
CA TRP A 24 2.16 -17.63 -9.86
C TRP A 24 0.86 -18.12 -9.19
N ARG A 25 0.88 -19.30 -8.54
CA ARG A 25 -0.29 -19.85 -7.82
C ARG A 25 -0.69 -18.98 -6.63
N GLY A 26 0.28 -18.52 -5.86
CA GLY A 26 0.04 -17.67 -4.69
C GLY A 26 -0.47 -16.30 -5.12
N ARG A 27 0.12 -15.71 -6.17
CA ARG A 27 -0.38 -14.46 -6.76
C ARG A 27 -1.82 -14.60 -7.26
N ALA A 28 -2.12 -15.67 -8.00
CA ALA A 28 -3.48 -15.92 -8.49
C ALA A 28 -4.48 -16.06 -7.35
N LEU A 29 -4.14 -16.80 -6.29
CA LEU A 29 -4.97 -16.93 -5.09
C LEU A 29 -5.22 -15.57 -4.42
N LEU A 30 -4.18 -14.76 -4.24
CA LEU A 30 -4.29 -13.46 -3.57
C LEU A 30 -5.08 -12.45 -4.41
N LEU A 31 -4.94 -12.46 -5.73
CA LEU A 31 -5.80 -11.66 -6.59
C LEU A 31 -7.26 -12.11 -6.51
N ALA A 32 -7.53 -13.42 -6.49
CA ALA A 32 -8.88 -13.97 -6.37
C ALA A 32 -9.52 -13.72 -4.99
N GLN A 33 -8.73 -13.53 -3.94
CA GLN A 33 -9.18 -13.26 -2.56
C GLN A 33 -8.84 -11.84 -2.10
N ARG A 34 -8.57 -10.94 -3.05
CA ARG A 34 -8.10 -9.57 -2.82
C ARG A 34 -8.96 -8.84 -1.80
N GLU A 35 -10.27 -8.90 -1.99
CA GLU A 35 -11.22 -8.14 -1.18
C GLU A 35 -11.14 -8.49 0.30
N ALA A 36 -11.22 -9.79 0.62
CA ALA A 36 -11.12 -10.27 1.99
C ALA A 36 -9.74 -9.97 2.60
N VAL A 37 -8.67 -10.21 1.83
CA VAL A 37 -7.30 -10.01 2.30
C VAL A 37 -7.02 -8.53 2.59
N LEU A 38 -7.32 -7.63 1.66
CA LEU A 38 -7.06 -6.20 1.82
C LEU A 38 -7.94 -5.57 2.91
N SER A 39 -9.20 -6.00 3.04
CA SER A 39 -10.11 -5.52 4.09
C SER A 39 -9.58 -5.88 5.49
N HIS A 40 -9.17 -7.14 5.71
CA HIS A 40 -8.59 -7.54 6.99
C HIS A 40 -7.20 -6.96 7.23
N ALA A 41 -6.41 -6.76 6.18
CA ALA A 41 -5.10 -6.14 6.28
C ALA A 41 -5.20 -4.67 6.70
N ALA A 42 -6.20 -3.93 6.21
CA ALA A 42 -6.44 -2.53 6.57
C ALA A 42 -6.74 -2.33 8.07
N ASP A 43 -7.45 -3.27 8.72
CA ASP A 43 -7.68 -3.22 10.18
C ASP A 43 -6.36 -3.24 10.99
N LEU A 44 -5.29 -3.81 10.43
CA LEU A 44 -3.98 -3.92 11.08
C LEU A 44 -3.20 -2.61 11.11
N CYS A 45 -3.61 -1.58 10.36
CA CYS A 45 -3.07 -0.20 10.46
C CYS A 45 -3.17 0.37 11.88
N SER A 46 -4.18 -0.06 12.64
CA SER A 46 -4.43 0.40 14.01
C SER A 46 -3.52 -0.25 15.07
N VAL A 47 -2.76 -1.28 14.68
CA VAL A 47 -1.88 -2.02 15.60
C VAL A 47 -0.53 -1.34 15.66
N CYS A 48 -0.23 -0.63 16.76
CA CYS A 48 1.02 0.10 16.96
C CYS A 48 2.28 -0.81 17.02
N ASN A 49 2.66 -1.41 15.90
CA ASN A 49 3.79 -2.30 15.76
C ASN A 49 4.44 -2.10 14.39
N LYS A 50 5.67 -1.57 14.37
CA LYS A 50 6.41 -1.26 13.14
C LYS A 50 6.52 -2.46 12.18
N ASN A 51 6.69 -3.68 12.71
CA ASN A 51 6.89 -4.85 11.87
C ASN A 51 5.60 -5.28 11.17
N ILE A 52 4.44 -5.05 11.81
CA ILE A 52 3.13 -5.26 11.19
C ILE A 52 2.92 -4.21 10.10
N HIS A 53 3.21 -2.93 10.38
CA HIS A 53 3.08 -1.87 9.38
C HIS A 53 3.97 -2.09 8.16
N ILE A 54 5.23 -2.52 8.34
CA ILE A 54 6.12 -2.86 7.22
C ILE A 54 5.56 -4.05 6.42
N ALA A 55 5.07 -5.10 7.09
CA ALA A 55 4.49 -6.25 6.41
C ALA A 55 3.20 -5.88 5.65
N LEU A 56 2.35 -5.04 6.23
CA LEU A 56 1.16 -4.50 5.59
C LEU A 56 1.51 -3.66 4.35
N ALA A 57 2.42 -2.71 4.49
CA ALA A 57 2.89 -1.88 3.37
C ALA A 57 3.49 -2.73 2.24
N THR A 58 4.19 -3.81 2.59
CA THR A 58 4.73 -4.77 1.61
C THR A 58 3.62 -5.53 0.89
N LEU A 59 2.57 -5.94 1.61
CA LEU A 59 1.43 -6.62 1.01
C LEU A 59 0.72 -5.73 -0.01
N VAL A 60 0.47 -4.47 0.35
CA VAL A 60 -0.15 -3.47 -0.53
C VAL A 60 0.74 -3.21 -1.76
N LEU A 61 2.06 -3.08 -1.58
CA LEU A 61 3.01 -2.96 -2.67
C LEU A 61 2.99 -4.15 -3.64
N ASN A 62 2.89 -5.37 -3.13
CA ASN A 62 2.81 -6.58 -3.97
C ASN A 62 1.51 -6.65 -4.78
N TYR A 63 0.39 -6.18 -4.22
CA TYR A 63 -0.85 -5.99 -4.98
C TYR A 63 -0.67 -4.94 -6.07
N ALA A 64 -0.14 -3.76 -5.74
CA ALA A 64 0.13 -2.70 -6.72
C ALA A 64 0.98 -3.21 -7.89
N GLY A 65 2.06 -3.94 -7.61
CA GLY A 65 2.91 -4.53 -8.65
C GLY A 65 2.21 -5.60 -9.50
N SER A 66 1.24 -6.33 -8.93
CA SER A 66 0.44 -7.32 -9.68
C SER A 66 -0.66 -6.68 -10.53
N LEU A 67 -1.13 -5.50 -10.13
CA LEU A 67 -2.19 -4.74 -10.80
C LEU A 67 -1.64 -3.73 -11.82
N HIS A 68 -0.35 -3.42 -11.76
CA HIS A 68 0.31 -2.55 -12.72
C HIS A 68 0.13 -3.09 -14.16
N GLY A 69 -0.28 -2.22 -15.07
CA GLY A 69 -0.61 -2.57 -16.46
C GLY A 69 -1.89 -3.40 -16.66
N GLN A 70 -2.61 -3.77 -15.60
CA GLN A 70 -3.89 -4.48 -15.70
C GLN A 70 -5.07 -3.50 -15.78
N PRO A 71 -6.11 -3.77 -16.59
CA PRO A 71 -7.30 -2.91 -16.70
C PRO A 71 -8.34 -3.18 -15.58
N ASP A 72 -7.89 -3.40 -14.34
CA ASP A 72 -8.76 -3.67 -13.19
C ASP A 72 -8.82 -2.43 -12.28
N LEU A 73 -9.70 -1.49 -12.62
CA LEU A 73 -9.85 -0.23 -11.88
C LEU A 73 -10.34 -0.46 -10.44
N GLU A 74 -11.22 -1.44 -10.22
CA GLU A 74 -11.74 -1.75 -8.90
C GLU A 74 -10.63 -2.22 -7.96
N ALA A 75 -9.74 -3.08 -8.45
CA ALA A 75 -8.57 -3.51 -7.69
C ALA A 75 -7.64 -2.36 -7.34
N LYS A 76 -7.38 -1.48 -8.32
CA LYS A 76 -6.55 -0.30 -8.12
C LYS A 76 -7.18 0.64 -7.11
N ALA A 77 -8.49 0.86 -7.18
CA ALA A 77 -9.24 1.65 -6.21
C ALA A 77 -9.08 1.12 -4.78
N GLN A 78 -9.22 -0.20 -4.61
CA GLN A 78 -9.03 -0.84 -3.32
C GLN A 78 -7.59 -0.71 -2.81
N CYS A 79 -6.60 -0.91 -3.68
CA CYS A 79 -5.19 -0.76 -3.36
C CYS A 79 -4.84 0.69 -2.93
N LEU A 80 -5.32 1.69 -3.68
CA LEU A 80 -5.17 3.11 -3.35
C LEU A 80 -5.81 3.45 -2.01
N SER A 81 -7.04 2.96 -1.76
CA SER A 81 -7.79 3.22 -0.54
C SER A 81 -7.07 2.66 0.70
N VAL A 82 -6.58 1.42 0.63
CA VAL A 82 -5.82 0.81 1.74
C VAL A 82 -4.48 1.49 1.94
N ALA A 83 -3.78 1.85 0.86
CA ALA A 83 -2.50 2.57 0.95
C ALA A 83 -2.67 3.94 1.61
N SER A 84 -3.71 4.68 1.19
CA SER A 84 -4.09 5.96 1.77
C SER A 84 -4.45 5.80 3.25
N ALA A 85 -5.36 4.90 3.63
CA ALA A 85 -5.71 4.69 5.03
C ALA A 85 -4.49 4.30 5.92
N ALA A 86 -3.56 3.50 5.39
CA ALA A 86 -2.34 3.15 6.11
C ALA A 86 -1.42 4.37 6.35
N LEU A 87 -1.29 5.27 5.38
CA LEU A 87 -0.46 6.48 5.51
C LEU A 87 -0.97 7.48 6.57
N GLU A 88 -2.21 7.36 7.02
CA GLU A 88 -2.73 8.18 8.14
C GLU A 88 -2.16 7.76 9.49
N SER A 89 -1.82 6.48 9.66
CA SER A 89 -1.48 5.87 10.95
C SER A 89 -0.03 5.42 11.08
N VAL A 90 0.60 5.09 9.96
CA VAL A 90 1.96 4.55 9.94
C VAL A 90 3.00 5.65 10.11
N GLN A 91 3.88 5.49 11.11
CA GLN A 91 5.00 6.41 11.38
C GLN A 91 6.36 5.84 10.94
N ASP A 92 6.46 4.53 10.73
CA ASP A 92 7.71 3.89 10.33
C ASP A 92 8.08 4.30 8.90
N LYS A 93 9.27 4.90 8.74
CA LYS A 93 9.70 5.49 7.46
C LYS A 93 9.87 4.45 6.34
N GLU A 94 10.20 3.20 6.68
CA GLU A 94 10.29 2.10 5.71
C GLU A 94 8.90 1.66 5.23
N ALA A 95 7.93 1.57 6.15
CA ALA A 95 6.55 1.31 5.79
C ALA A 95 5.92 2.46 4.96
N VAL A 96 6.16 3.72 5.33
CA VAL A 96 5.76 4.90 4.54
C VAL A 96 6.35 4.84 3.13
N PHE A 97 7.66 4.58 3.01
CA PHE A 97 8.30 4.45 1.71
C PHE A 97 7.62 3.39 0.83
N ARG A 98 7.36 2.19 1.37
CA ARG A 98 6.68 1.12 0.62
C ARG A 98 5.26 1.49 0.20
N LEU A 99 4.52 2.22 1.02
CA LEU A 99 3.19 2.72 0.68
C LEU A 99 3.23 3.79 -0.42
N LEU A 100 4.22 4.69 -0.41
CA LEU A 100 4.43 5.65 -1.50
C LEU A 100 4.77 4.94 -2.80
N VAL A 101 5.63 3.92 -2.77
CA VAL A 101 5.93 3.09 -3.95
C VAL A 101 4.67 2.38 -4.43
N ALA A 102 3.83 1.85 -3.53
CA ALA A 102 2.58 1.19 -3.91
C ALA A 102 1.60 2.16 -4.58
N LEU A 103 1.45 3.38 -4.06
CA LEU A 103 0.63 4.44 -4.68
C LEU A 103 1.16 4.77 -6.08
N GLY A 104 2.46 5.09 -6.20
CA GLY A 104 3.09 5.41 -7.48
C GLY A 104 2.94 4.27 -8.50
N THR A 105 3.19 3.03 -8.09
CA THR A 105 3.05 1.85 -8.96
C THR A 105 1.62 1.66 -9.47
N THR A 106 0.62 1.96 -8.63
CA THR A 106 -0.79 1.81 -8.97
C THR A 106 -1.26 2.83 -10.01
N VAL A 107 -0.74 4.07 -9.94
CA VAL A 107 -1.14 5.17 -10.83
C VAL A 107 -0.23 5.35 -12.05
N ALA A 108 0.97 4.76 -12.03
CA ALA A 108 1.95 4.88 -13.09
C ALA A 108 1.37 4.42 -14.44
N SER A 109 1.42 5.30 -15.44
CA SER A 109 0.91 5.05 -16.80
C SER A 109 -0.58 4.67 -16.88
N ASP A 110 -1.40 5.11 -15.92
CA ASP A 110 -2.85 4.86 -15.91
C ASP A 110 -3.62 6.13 -15.51
N GLN A 111 -4.18 6.83 -16.51
CA GLN A 111 -4.93 8.07 -16.30
C GLN A 111 -6.15 7.88 -15.39
N THR A 112 -6.86 6.75 -15.52
CA THR A 112 -8.07 6.50 -14.72
C THR A 112 -7.70 6.27 -13.25
N ALA A 113 -6.59 5.57 -12.98
CA ALA A 113 -6.06 5.43 -11.63
C ALA A 113 -5.53 6.76 -11.06
N GLN A 114 -4.92 7.62 -11.88
CA GLN A 114 -4.50 8.97 -11.48
C GLN A 114 -5.69 9.84 -11.07
N ASP A 115 -6.75 9.87 -11.88
CA ASP A 115 -7.96 10.66 -11.62
C ASP A 115 -8.68 10.18 -10.35
N LEU A 116 -8.68 8.87 -10.12
CA LEU A 116 -9.19 8.28 -8.89
C LEU A 116 -8.35 8.68 -7.67
N ALA A 117 -7.02 8.59 -7.76
CA ALA A 117 -6.12 9.00 -6.67
C ALA A 117 -6.28 10.49 -6.33
N LYS A 118 -6.47 11.35 -7.34
CA LYS A 118 -6.80 12.77 -7.17
C LYS A 118 -8.11 12.95 -6.40
N SER A 119 -9.15 12.22 -6.79
CA SER A 119 -10.48 12.26 -6.15
C SER A 119 -10.48 11.74 -4.71
N LEU A 120 -9.59 10.80 -4.37
CA LEU A 120 -9.37 10.31 -3.01
C LEU A 120 -8.52 11.25 -2.15
N GLY A 121 -8.00 12.35 -2.70
CA GLY A 121 -7.17 13.31 -1.95
C GLY A 121 -5.76 12.81 -1.64
N VAL A 122 -5.24 11.83 -2.39
CA VAL A 122 -3.91 11.25 -2.14
C VAL A 122 -2.83 12.32 -2.15
N MET A 123 -2.91 13.31 -3.06
CA MET A 123 -1.92 14.38 -3.17
C MET A 123 -1.76 15.19 -1.87
N SER A 124 -2.87 15.65 -1.28
CA SER A 124 -2.83 16.46 -0.06
C SER A 124 -2.31 15.63 1.13
N GLN A 125 -2.67 14.35 1.16
CA GLN A 125 -2.25 13.43 2.20
C GLN A 125 -0.74 13.18 2.20
N ILE A 126 -0.14 12.99 1.02
CA ILE A 126 1.29 12.66 0.91
C ILE A 126 2.20 13.88 0.87
N ALA A 127 1.68 15.09 0.60
CA ALA A 127 2.48 16.31 0.47
C ALA A 127 3.47 16.55 1.63
N LYS A 128 3.08 16.18 2.86
CA LYS A 128 3.93 16.27 4.06
C LYS A 128 5.23 15.46 3.98
N TYR A 129 5.29 14.42 3.14
CA TYR A 129 6.47 13.57 3.02
C TYR A 129 7.54 14.16 2.10
N THR A 130 7.21 15.17 1.28
CA THR A 130 8.18 15.82 0.37
C THR A 130 9.35 16.50 1.09
N SER A 131 9.16 16.89 2.35
CA SER A 131 10.19 17.52 3.20
C SER A 131 11.04 16.51 3.97
N VAL A 132 10.78 15.21 3.86
CA VAL A 132 11.53 14.17 4.56
C VAL A 132 12.88 13.95 3.86
N THR A 133 13.96 14.32 4.56
CA THR A 133 15.34 14.18 4.06
C THR A 133 16.07 12.94 4.57
N ASP A 134 15.58 12.32 5.64
CA ASP A 134 16.12 11.08 6.19
C ASP A 134 14.99 10.06 6.44
N PRO A 135 15.02 8.86 5.81
CA PRO A 135 15.87 8.53 4.69
C PRO A 135 15.38 9.29 3.43
N ALA A 136 16.29 9.83 2.65
CA ALA A 136 16.00 10.67 1.47
C ALA A 136 14.99 10.04 0.50
N LYS A 137 15.03 8.71 0.35
CA LYS A 137 14.12 7.93 -0.49
C LYS A 137 12.63 8.19 -0.23
N VAL A 138 12.24 8.59 0.99
CA VAL A 138 10.84 8.92 1.30
C VAL A 138 10.42 10.22 0.60
N GLY A 139 11.22 11.28 0.74
CA GLY A 139 10.96 12.57 0.09
C GLY A 139 11.05 12.47 -1.43
N GLU A 140 12.10 11.83 -1.93
CA GLU A 140 12.31 11.61 -3.37
C GLU A 140 11.16 10.82 -4.00
N CYS A 141 10.75 9.70 -3.40
CA CYS A 141 9.63 8.91 -3.90
C CYS A 141 8.32 9.69 -3.85
N CYS A 142 8.07 10.44 -2.77
CA CYS A 142 6.88 11.28 -2.68
C CYS A 142 6.81 12.33 -3.80
N GLN A 143 7.93 12.97 -4.14
CA GLN A 143 7.99 13.95 -5.22
C GLN A 143 7.67 13.31 -6.58
N LEU A 144 8.19 12.11 -6.85
CA LEU A 144 7.86 11.37 -8.07
C LEU A 144 6.36 11.04 -8.14
N VAL A 145 5.77 10.55 -7.05
CA VAL A 145 4.33 10.24 -7.00
C VAL A 145 3.49 11.50 -7.25
N LEU A 146 3.86 12.63 -6.65
CA LEU A 146 3.15 13.89 -6.88
C LEU A 146 3.26 14.37 -8.33
N LYS A 147 4.41 14.18 -8.98
CA LYS A 147 4.61 14.52 -10.39
C LYS A 147 3.74 13.66 -11.31
N GLU A 148 3.60 12.37 -11.01
CA GLU A 148 2.69 11.47 -11.75
C GLU A 148 1.21 11.82 -11.55
N LEU A 149 0.88 12.56 -10.48
CA LEU A 149 -0.49 13.00 -10.17
C LEU A 149 -0.73 14.48 -10.53
N GLN A 150 0.17 15.14 -11.25
CA GLN A 150 -0.09 16.48 -11.82
C GLN A 150 -0.78 16.32 -13.17
#